data_AF-Q8S434-F1
#
_entry.id   AF-Q8S434-F1
#
_cell.length_a   1.000
_cell.length_b   1.000
_cell.length_c   1.000
_cell.angle_alpha   90.00
_cell.angle_beta   90.00
_cell.angle_gamma   90.00
#
_symmetry.space_group_name_H-M   'P 1'
#
loop_
_entity.id
_entity.type
_entity.pdbx_description
1 polymer ?
#
loop_
_entity_poly.entity_id
_entity_poly.type
_entity_poly.pdbx_seq_one_letter_code
_entity_poly.pdbx_strand_id
1 'polypeptide(L)' 'MGRPPCCEKGGVKKGPWTPEEDLVLVSYVQDHGPGNWRAVPTITGLMRCSKSCRLRWINYLRP' A
#
# COMPACT_ATOMS: atom_id res chain seq x y z
N MET A 1 21.29 -11.12 11.21
CA MET A 1 21.09 -10.25 10.03
C MET A 1 19.59 -10.07 9.77
N GLY A 2 18.95 -9.09 10.43
CA GLY A 2 17.54 -8.79 10.22
C GLY A 2 17.38 -7.81 9.05
N ARG A 3 16.49 -8.12 8.10
CA ARG A 3 16.14 -7.17 7.03
C ARG A 3 15.73 -5.84 7.67
N PRO A 4 16.23 -4.68 7.21
CA PRO A 4 15.81 -3.39 7.74
C PRO A 4 14.28 -3.29 7.66
N PRO A 5 13.60 -2.79 8.70
CA PRO A 5 12.15 -2.65 8.66
C PRO A 5 11.78 -1.80 7.46
N CYS A 6 10.98 -2.35 6.55
CA CYS A 6 10.55 -1.73 5.29
C CYS A 6 9.68 -0.47 5.48
N CYS A 7 9.56 0.02 6.71
CA CYS A 7 8.80 1.18 7.12
C CYS A 7 9.66 1.97 8.12
N GLU A 8 10.51 2.86 7.62
CA GLU A 8 11.14 3.83 8.50
C GLU A 8 10.10 4.88 8.93
N LYS A 9 9.97 4.99 10.26
CA LYS A 9 9.60 6.21 10.99
C LYS A 9 8.10 6.56 11.04
N GLY A 10 7.68 6.98 12.24
CA GLY A 10 6.30 7.07 12.69
C GLY A 10 5.44 8.00 11.84
N GLY A 11 4.30 7.49 11.37
CA GLY A 11 3.38 8.20 10.48
C GLY A 11 2.45 7.26 9.70
N VAL A 12 2.81 5.97 9.59
CA VAL A 12 1.96 4.96 8.95
C VAL A 12 0.66 4.79 9.75
N LYS A 13 -0.49 5.03 9.12
CA LYS A 13 -1.81 4.84 9.74
C LYS A 13 -1.98 3.37 10.11
N LYS A 14 -2.08 3.11 11.42
CA LYS A 14 -2.44 1.79 11.96
C LYS A 14 -3.94 1.79 12.18
N GLY A 15 -4.68 1.16 11.28
CA GLY A 15 -6.14 1.14 11.34
C GLY A 15 -6.76 0.45 10.12
N PRO A 16 -8.10 0.30 10.12
CA PRO A 16 -8.83 -0.21 8.96
C PRO A 16 -8.52 0.64 7.73
N TRP A 17 -8.56 0.02 6.55
CA TRP A 17 -8.48 0.74 5.28
C TRP A 17 -9.80 1.48 5.07
N THR A 18 -9.71 2.76 4.71
CA THR A 18 -10.88 3.53 4.31
C THR A 18 -11.16 3.32 2.81
N PRO A 19 -12.41 3.48 2.35
CA PRO A 19 -12.72 3.34 0.93
C PRO A 19 -11.94 4.31 0.05
N GLU A 20 -11.56 5.50 0.54
CA GLU A 20 -10.73 6.45 -0.19
C GLU A 20 -9.31 5.89 -0.43
N GLU A 21 -8.71 5.26 0.58
CA GLU A 21 -7.41 4.60 0.44
C GLU A 21 -7.47 3.42 -0.52
N ASP A 22 -8.57 2.66 -0.48
CA ASP A 22 -8.79 1.54 -1.40
C ASP A 22 -8.94 2.03 -2.85
N LEU A 23 -9.69 3.11 -3.08
CA LEU A 23 -9.83 3.71 -4.42
C LEU A 23 -8.48 4.17 -4.97
N VAL A 24 -7.65 4.81 -4.15
CA VAL A 24 -6.30 5.25 -4.54
C VAL A 24 -5.42 4.04 -4.89
N LEU A 25 -5.49 2.98 -4.08
CA LEU A 25 -4.73 1.75 -4.33
C LEU A 25 -5.20 1.05 -5.62
N VAL A 26 -6.51 1.00 -5.85
CA VAL A 26 -7.13 0.39 -7.03
C VAL A 26 -6.79 1.16 -8.30
N SER A 27 -6.85 2.49 -8.24
CA SER A 27 -6.44 3.38 -9.34
C SER A 27 -4.99 3.13 -9.73
N TYR A 28 -4.07 3.19 -8.75
CA TYR A 28 -2.65 2.92 -8.99
C TYR A 28 -2.40 1.54 -9.64
N VAL A 29 -3.09 0.49 -9.16
CA VAL A 29 -2.89 -0.86 -9.69
C VAL A 29 -3.49 -1.02 -11.10
N GLN A 30 -4.56 -0.29 -11.44
CA GLN A 30 -5.08 -0.25 -12.80
C GLN A 30 -4.10 0.44 -13.76
N ASP A 31 -3.50 1.57 -13.35
CA ASP A 31 -2.55 2.33 -14.18
C ASP A 31 -1.19 1.63 -14.34
N HIS A 32 -0.63 1.06 -13.27
CA HIS A 32 0.74 0.51 -13.25
C HIS A 32 0.81 -1.01 -13.26
N GLY A 33 -0.31 -1.69 -13.03
CA GLY A 33 -0.35 -3.13 -12.82
C GLY A 33 0.04 -3.58 -11.39
N PRO A 34 -0.36 -4.79 -10.99
CA PRO A 34 -0.03 -5.33 -9.68
C PRO A 34 1.44 -5.81 -9.64
N GLY A 35 2.24 -5.27 -8.71
CA GLY A 35 3.60 -5.79 -8.48
C GLY A 35 4.57 -4.82 -7.83
N ASN A 36 4.54 -3.55 -8.23
CA ASN A 36 5.46 -2.54 -7.71
C ASN A 36 4.95 -1.85 -6.43
N TRP A 37 4.71 -2.64 -5.38
CA TRP A 37 4.14 -2.17 -4.10
C TRP A 37 5.06 -1.22 -3.33
N ARG A 38 6.36 -1.23 -3.63
CA ARG A 38 7.34 -0.31 -3.03
C ARG A 38 7.10 1.14 -3.44
N ALA A 39 6.70 1.34 -4.69
CA ALA A 39 6.44 2.67 -5.23
C ALA A 39 5.03 3.19 -4.87
N VAL A 40 4.08 2.31 -4.50
CA VAL A 40 2.70 2.72 -4.14
C VAL A 40 2.67 3.86 -3.13
N PRO A 41 3.22 3.74 -1.90
CA PRO A 41 3.07 4.80 -0.90
C PRO A 41 3.71 6.13 -1.34
N THR A 42 4.81 6.05 -2.10
CA THR A 42 5.55 7.20 -2.60
C THR A 42 4.81 7.91 -3.74
N ILE A 43 4.19 7.15 -4.65
CA ILE A 43 3.49 7.69 -5.83
C ILE A 43 2.11 8.19 -5.44
N THR A 44 1.38 7.44 -4.60
CA THR A 44 -0.01 7.77 -4.27
C THR A 44 -0.14 8.66 -3.04
N GLY A 45 0.95 8.92 -2.33
CA GLY A 45 0.93 9.64 -1.04
C GLY A 45 0.23 8.87 0.08
N LEU A 46 -0.03 7.57 -0.10
CA LEU A 46 -0.66 6.74 0.94
C LEU A 46 0.26 6.66 2.16
N MET A 47 -0.27 6.99 3.33
CA MET A 47 0.39 6.75 4.62
C MET A 47 0.28 5.28 5.05
N ARG A 48 0.44 4.36 4.11
CA ARG A 48 0.43 2.91 4.27
C ARG A 48 1.77 2.36 3.82
N CYS A 49 2.25 1.31 4.46
CA CYS A 49 3.47 0.67 3.99
C CYS A 49 3.21 -0.23 2.79
N SER A 50 4.24 -0.45 1.98
CA SER A 50 4.21 -1.33 0.80
C SER A 50 3.66 -2.72 1.09
N LYS A 51 3.99 -3.28 2.27
CA LYS A 51 3.46 -4.57 2.73
C LYS A 51 1.94 -4.49 2.94
N SER A 52 1.45 -3.42 3.59
CA SER A 52 0.02 -3.22 3.82
C SER A 52 -0.73 -3.03 2.50
N CYS A 53 -0.21 -2.22 1.57
CA CYS A 53 -0.81 -2.03 0.24
C CYS A 53 -0.95 -3.35 -0.52
N ARG A 54 0.14 -4.14 -0.56
CA ARG A 54 0.11 -5.48 -1.18
C ARG A 54 -0.93 -6.38 -0.52
N LEU A 55 -0.94 -6.46 0.81
CA LEU A 55 -1.87 -7.30 1.54
C LEU A 55 -3.32 -6.85 1.33
N ARG A 56 -3.60 -5.55 1.31
CA ARG A 56 -4.95 -5.04 1.07
C ARG A 56 -5.45 -5.45 -0.32
N TRP A 57 -4.61 -5.26 -1.33
CA TRP A 57 -4.95 -5.66 -2.69
C TRP A 57 -5.29 -7.15 -2.79
N ILE A 58 -4.36 -8.03 -2.37
CA ILE A 58 -4.54 -9.47 -2.58
C ILE A 58 -5.68 -10.08 -1.75
N ASN A 59 -6.01 -9.50 -0.60
CA ASN A 59 -7.01 -10.08 0.31
C ASN A 59 -8.42 -9.51 0.09
N TYR A 60 -8.55 -8.27 -0.41
CA TYR A 60 -9.84 -7.57 -0.42
C TYR A 60 -10.18 -6.83 -1.71
N LEU A 61 -9.21 -6.40 -2.53
CA LEU A 61 -9.47 -5.53 -3.69
C LEU A 61 -9.21 -6.20 -5.04
N ARG A 62 -8.46 -7.30 -5.08
CA ARG A 62 -8.27 -8.10 -6.28
C ARG A 62 -9.61 -8.79 -6.60
N PRO A 63 -10.23 -8.51 -7.76
CA PRO A 63 -11.42 -9.25 -8.20
C PRO A 63 -11.10 -10.73 -8.46
#